data_AF-A0A957IK34-F1
#
_entry.id   AF-A0A957IK34-F1
#
_cell.length_a   1.000
_cell.length_b   1.000
_cell.length_c   1.000
_cell.angle_alpha   90.00
_cell.angle_beta   90.00
_cell.angle_gamma   90.00
#
_symmetry.space_group_name_H-M   'P 1'
#
loop_
_entity.id
_entity.type
_entity.pdbx_description
1 polymer ?
#
loop_
_entity_poly.entity_id
_entity_poly.type
_entity_poly.pdbx_seq_one_letter_code
_entity_poly.pdbx_strand_id
1 'polypeptide(L)'
;MSNQIQSNSNPAQQELRQTLLQEMAAAFAKADLAVLCYQAGIPFEELGSETLGLRPALVKLIEMAERHGKLEALIAACAKERPGYHWPTGSQPDQPCPYRGLFAFQEEDEALFFGREAFTQMLTQFVLARPLTAVIGPSGSGKSSVVFAGLVPALRQQGEWLVLKFRPGERPFHALASVLLPHLDPTLSVVDQLAETKKLAARLQAG
;
A
#
# COMPACT_ATOMS: atom_id res chain seq x y z
N MET A 1 -39.10 22.19 18.50
CA MET A 1 -37.94 23.08 18.29
C MET A 1 -36.80 22.23 17.79
N SER A 2 -36.52 22.38 16.49
CA SER A 2 -35.65 21.55 15.67
C SER A 2 -34.18 21.76 16.05
N ASN A 3 -33.47 20.69 16.38
CA ASN A 3 -32.02 20.76 16.64
C ASN A 3 -31.28 20.50 15.32
N GLN A 4 -30.68 21.56 14.79
CA GLN A 4 -29.82 21.54 13.62
C GLN A 4 -28.55 20.77 13.94
N ILE A 5 -28.37 19.60 13.33
CA ILE A 5 -27.08 18.92 13.26
C ILE A 5 -26.27 19.67 12.19
N GLN A 6 -25.43 20.60 12.63
CA GLN A 6 -24.42 21.22 11.78
C GLN A 6 -23.42 20.15 11.35
N SER A 7 -23.51 19.77 10.08
CA SER A 7 -22.54 18.94 9.37
C SER A 7 -21.20 19.67 9.29
N ASN A 8 -20.30 19.37 10.22
CA ASN A 8 -18.91 19.83 10.18
C ASN A 8 -18.14 19.00 9.13
N SER A 9 -18.44 19.23 7.86
CA SER A 9 -17.77 18.56 6.74
C SER A 9 -16.37 19.14 6.57
N ASN A 10 -15.35 18.30 6.68
CA ASN A 10 -13.94 18.64 6.42
C ASN A 10 -13.80 19.33 5.05
N PRO A 11 -13.08 20.48 4.93
CA PRO A 11 -12.91 21.19 3.65
C PRO A 11 -12.41 20.29 2.52
N ALA A 12 -11.52 19.33 2.83
CA ALA A 12 -11.03 18.36 1.83
C ALA A 12 -12.13 17.41 1.32
N GLN A 13 -13.10 17.03 2.17
CA GLN A 13 -14.24 16.22 1.76
C GLN A 13 -15.23 17.01 0.90
N GLN A 14 -15.40 18.30 1.18
CA GLN A 14 -16.24 19.17 0.35
C GLN A 14 -15.66 19.36 -1.04
N GLU A 15 -14.34 19.54 -1.15
CA GLU A 15 -13.64 19.66 -2.42
C GLU A 15 -13.74 18.36 -3.24
N LEU A 16 -13.44 17.20 -2.64
CA LEU A 16 -13.60 15.89 -3.26
C LEU A 16 -15.02 15.68 -3.81
N ARG A 17 -16.04 16.00 -3.01
CA ARG A 17 -17.44 15.89 -3.40
C ARG A 17 -17.77 16.76 -4.61
N GLN A 18 -17.26 17.99 -4.65
CA GLN A 18 -17.49 18.90 -5.78
C GLN A 18 -16.81 18.40 -7.05
N THR A 19 -15.55 17.98 -6.97
CA THR A 19 -14.81 17.44 -8.12
C THR A 19 -15.49 16.18 -8.64
N LEU A 20 -15.87 15.25 -7.75
CA LEU A 20 -16.54 14.01 -8.17
C LEU A 20 -17.87 14.29 -8.87
N LEU A 21 -18.68 15.20 -8.33
CA LEU A 21 -19.92 15.62 -8.96
C LEU A 21 -19.70 16.21 -10.36
N GLN A 22 -18.67 17.05 -10.51
CA GLN A 22 -18.33 17.68 -11.78
C GLN A 22 -17.92 16.64 -12.83
N GLU A 23 -16.99 15.74 -12.48
CA GLU A 23 -16.51 14.70 -13.40
C GLU A 23 -17.63 13.71 -13.77
N MET A 24 -18.45 13.29 -12.80
CA MET A 24 -19.59 12.41 -13.07
C MET A 24 -20.62 13.06 -13.99
N ALA A 25 -20.89 14.37 -13.81
CA ALA A 25 -21.82 15.10 -14.64
C ALA A 25 -21.32 15.28 -16.08
N ALA A 26 -20.01 15.28 -16.30
CA ALA A 26 -19.40 15.35 -17.62
C ALA A 26 -19.31 13.99 -18.32
N ALA A 27 -19.09 12.90 -17.57
CA ALA A 27 -18.78 11.58 -18.13
C ALA A 27 -19.98 10.61 -18.23
N PHE A 28 -21.07 10.86 -17.50
CA PHE A 28 -22.21 9.94 -17.39
C PHE A 28 -23.55 10.57 -17.73
N ALA A 29 -24.43 9.74 -18.27
CA ALA A 29 -25.84 10.04 -18.46
C ALA A 29 -26.69 9.37 -17.37
N LYS A 30 -27.98 9.75 -17.30
CA LYS A 30 -28.92 9.22 -16.30
C LYS A 30 -29.07 7.69 -16.36
N ALA A 31 -28.93 7.10 -17.55
CA ALA A 31 -29.01 5.65 -17.74
C ALA A 31 -27.84 4.88 -17.10
N ASP A 32 -26.68 5.52 -16.92
CA ASP A 32 -25.49 4.89 -16.34
C ASP A 32 -25.59 4.73 -14.82
N LEU A 33 -26.47 5.50 -14.16
CA LEU A 33 -26.57 5.54 -12.70
C LEU A 33 -26.92 4.18 -12.10
N ALA A 34 -27.75 3.38 -12.78
CA ALA A 34 -28.10 2.03 -12.31
C ALA A 34 -26.88 1.11 -12.25
N VAL A 35 -26.01 1.18 -13.26
CA VAL A 35 -24.76 0.40 -13.33
C VAL A 35 -23.79 0.85 -12.24
N LEU A 36 -23.63 2.16 -12.06
CA LEU A 36 -22.76 2.70 -11.01
C LEU A 36 -23.23 2.30 -9.61
N CYS A 37 -24.54 2.39 -9.34
CA CYS A 37 -25.12 1.92 -8.08
C CYS A 37 -24.86 0.43 -7.86
N TYR A 38 -25.12 -0.41 -8.86
CA TYR A 38 -24.90 -1.85 -8.76
C TYR A 38 -23.43 -2.19 -8.45
N GLN A 39 -22.49 -1.59 -9.18
CA GLN A 39 -21.06 -1.85 -9.01
C GLN A 39 -20.51 -1.31 -7.67
N ALA A 40 -21.01 -0.16 -7.23
CA ALA A 40 -20.66 0.40 -5.92
C ALA A 40 -21.38 -0.31 -4.75
N GLY A 41 -22.34 -1.20 -5.05
CA GLY A 41 -23.21 -1.85 -4.07
C GLY A 41 -24.16 -0.89 -3.36
N ILE A 42 -24.57 0.20 -4.00
CA ILE A 42 -25.50 1.20 -3.47
C ILE A 42 -26.92 0.84 -3.95
N PRO A 43 -27.93 0.77 -3.08
CA PRO A 43 -29.31 0.44 -3.49
C PRO A 43 -29.85 1.52 -4.43
N PHE A 44 -30.16 1.15 -5.67
CA PHE A 44 -30.60 2.09 -6.70
C PHE A 44 -32.02 2.63 -6.44
N GLU A 45 -32.86 1.85 -5.77
CA GLU A 45 -34.25 2.18 -5.45
C GLU A 45 -34.34 3.42 -4.55
N GLU A 46 -33.39 3.56 -3.62
CA GLU A 46 -33.30 4.70 -2.72
C GLU A 46 -32.89 6.01 -3.42
N LEU A 47 -32.27 5.91 -4.61
CA LEU A 47 -31.83 7.06 -5.38
C LEU A 47 -33.04 7.86 -5.91
N GLY A 48 -34.15 7.21 -6.25
CA GLY A 48 -35.31 7.87 -6.86
C GLY A 48 -34.95 8.60 -8.15
N SER A 49 -34.03 8.03 -8.94
CA SER A 49 -33.46 8.70 -10.11
C SER A 49 -34.51 9.04 -11.16
N GLU A 50 -35.58 8.25 -11.30
CA GLU A 50 -36.64 8.43 -12.31
C GLU A 50 -37.26 9.83 -12.27
N THR A 51 -37.49 10.40 -11.08
CA THR A 51 -38.09 11.73 -10.89
C THR A 51 -37.07 12.87 -10.85
N LEU A 52 -35.77 12.57 -10.71
CA LEU A 52 -34.70 13.58 -10.60
C LEU A 52 -34.04 13.85 -11.96
N GLY A 53 -33.60 15.10 -12.17
CA GLY A 53 -32.62 15.43 -13.20
C GLY A 53 -31.26 14.78 -12.89
N LEU A 54 -30.36 14.70 -13.89
CA LEU A 54 -29.05 14.05 -13.73
C LEU A 54 -28.25 14.61 -12.54
N ARG A 55 -28.08 15.94 -12.46
CA ARG A 55 -27.27 16.57 -11.42
C ARG A 55 -27.84 16.33 -10.01
N PRO A 56 -29.14 16.54 -9.73
CA PRO A 56 -29.74 16.15 -8.45
C PRO A 56 -29.58 14.66 -8.10
N ALA A 57 -29.68 13.77 -9.09
CA ALA A 57 -29.47 12.34 -8.87
C ALA A 57 -28.01 12.04 -8.50
N LEU A 58 -27.03 12.65 -9.16
CA LEU A 58 -25.61 12.50 -8.83
C LEU A 58 -25.28 13.04 -7.43
N VAL A 59 -25.83 14.20 -7.05
CA VAL A 59 -25.66 14.76 -5.69
C VAL A 59 -26.16 13.76 -4.66
N LYS A 60 -27.35 13.21 -4.87
CA LYS A 60 -27.96 12.24 -3.95
C LYS A 60 -27.17 10.92 -3.91
N LEU A 61 -26.65 10.47 -5.05
CA LEU A 61 -25.81 9.27 -5.13
C LEU A 61 -24.53 9.42 -4.31
N ILE A 62 -23.86 10.57 -4.44
CA ILE A 62 -22.65 10.86 -3.67
C ILE A 62 -22.98 10.93 -2.16
N GLU A 63 -24.07 11.58 -1.78
CA GLU A 63 -24.51 11.62 -0.37
C GLU A 63 -24.84 10.22 0.18
N MET A 64 -25.47 9.37 -0.61
CA MET A 64 -25.73 7.98 -0.22
C MET A 64 -24.42 7.20 -0.07
N ALA A 65 -23.50 7.34 -1.03
CA ALA A 65 -22.19 6.71 -0.96
C ALA A 65 -21.42 7.15 0.30
N GLU A 66 -21.46 8.44 0.66
CA GLU A 66 -20.86 8.96 1.89
C GLU A 66 -21.52 8.35 3.14
N ARG A 67 -22.86 8.36 3.22
CA ARG A 67 -23.61 7.81 4.37
C ARG A 67 -23.33 6.32 4.61
N HIS A 68 -23.12 5.56 3.53
CA HIS A 68 -22.84 4.13 3.60
C HIS A 68 -21.33 3.79 3.61
N GLY A 69 -20.43 4.78 3.59
CA GLY A 69 -18.98 4.52 3.52
C GLY A 69 -18.52 3.87 2.21
N LYS A 70 -19.25 4.09 1.11
CA LYS A 70 -19.05 3.50 -0.23
C LYS A 70 -18.50 4.49 -1.26
N LEU A 71 -17.95 5.62 -0.83
CA LEU A 71 -17.44 6.65 -1.73
C LEU A 71 -16.31 6.12 -2.64
N GLU A 72 -15.35 5.37 -2.08
CA GLU A 72 -14.29 4.72 -2.85
C GLU A 72 -14.82 3.67 -3.82
N ALA A 73 -15.84 2.91 -3.43
CA ALA A 73 -16.48 1.93 -4.30
C ALA A 73 -17.19 2.61 -5.48
N LEU A 74 -17.79 3.78 -5.26
CA LEU A 74 -18.40 4.60 -6.30
C LEU A 74 -17.34 5.15 -7.27
N ILE A 75 -16.23 5.68 -6.76
CA ILE A 75 -15.11 6.15 -7.57
C ILE A 75 -14.53 5.01 -8.43
N ALA A 76 -14.34 3.83 -7.83
CA ALA A 76 -13.87 2.64 -8.54
C ALA A 76 -14.83 2.18 -9.64
N ALA A 77 -16.15 2.22 -9.39
CA ALA A 77 -17.16 1.96 -10.41
C ALA A 77 -17.07 2.95 -11.58
N CYS A 78 -16.87 4.24 -11.27
CA CYS A 78 -16.70 5.27 -12.30
C CYS A 78 -15.44 5.02 -13.15
N ALA A 79 -14.32 4.68 -12.52
CA ALA A 79 -13.07 4.35 -13.21
C ALA A 79 -13.20 3.10 -14.11
N LYS A 80 -13.96 2.10 -13.67
CA LYS A 80 -14.23 0.88 -14.46
C LYS A 80 -15.06 1.17 -15.71
N GLU A 81 -16.09 2.00 -15.60
CA GLU A 81 -16.97 2.36 -16.72
C GLU A 81 -16.36 3.38 -17.69
N ARG A 82 -15.44 4.21 -17.21
CA ARG A 82 -14.72 5.22 -18.01
C ARG A 82 -13.21 5.15 -17.72
N PRO A 83 -12.50 4.14 -18.27
CA PRO A 83 -11.07 3.91 -18.01
C PRO A 83 -10.12 4.97 -18.61
N GLY A 84 -10.64 6.08 -19.13
CA GLY A 84 -9.85 7.22 -19.65
C GLY A 84 -10.21 8.57 -19.02
N TYR A 85 -11.06 8.59 -17.98
CA TYR A 85 -11.40 9.80 -17.24
C TYR A 85 -10.56 9.90 -15.96
N HIS A 86 -10.22 11.13 -15.56
CA HIS A 86 -9.51 11.39 -14.30
C HIS A 86 -10.53 11.49 -13.17
N TRP A 87 -10.65 10.43 -12.38
CA TRP A 87 -11.55 10.41 -11.23
C TRP A 87 -10.82 10.91 -9.99
N PRO A 88 -11.46 11.79 -9.18
CA PRO A 88 -10.82 12.26 -7.97
C PRO A 88 -10.70 11.09 -7.00
N THR A 89 -9.48 10.84 -6.54
CA THR A 89 -9.21 9.78 -5.57
C THR A 89 -9.33 10.41 -4.18
N GLY A 90 -10.02 9.77 -3.23
CA GLY A 90 -10.17 10.28 -1.86
C GLY A 90 -8.84 10.34 -1.07
N SER A 91 -7.76 9.90 -1.71
CA SER A 91 -6.38 10.02 -1.28
C SER A 91 -5.65 10.90 -2.29
N GLN A 92 -5.04 12.00 -1.84
CA GLN A 92 -4.03 12.71 -2.63
C GLN A 92 -3.03 11.67 -3.18
N PRO A 93 -2.75 11.62 -4.50
CA PRO A 93 -1.79 10.69 -5.06
C PRO A 93 -0.34 10.91 -4.56
N ASP A 94 -0.06 12.04 -3.89
CA ASP A 94 1.30 12.41 -3.47
C ASP A 94 1.57 12.27 -1.96
N GLN A 95 0.62 11.80 -1.16
CA GLN A 95 0.92 11.43 0.23
C GLN A 95 0.47 10.00 0.50
N PRO A 96 1.40 9.01 0.56
CA PRO A 96 1.04 7.66 0.96
C PRO A 96 0.41 7.75 2.35
N CYS A 97 -0.79 7.15 2.48
CA CYS A 97 -1.48 7.06 3.77
C CYS A 97 -0.47 6.61 4.85
N PRO A 98 -0.27 7.39 5.93
CA PRO A 98 0.77 7.11 6.91
C PRO A 98 0.50 5.83 7.72
N TYR A 99 -0.73 5.32 7.66
CA TYR A 99 -1.16 4.11 8.34
C TYR A 99 -1.13 2.91 7.39
N ARG A 100 -0.04 2.15 7.41
CA ARG A 100 0.15 0.94 6.60
C ARG A 100 -0.62 -0.30 7.10
N GLY A 101 -1.54 -0.16 8.05
CA GLY A 101 -2.30 -1.30 8.60
C GLY A 101 -1.39 -2.42 9.13
N LEU A 102 -1.58 -3.65 8.65
CA LEU A 102 -0.77 -4.83 9.03
C LEU A 102 0.49 -5.03 8.18
N PHE A 103 0.74 -4.18 7.19
CA PHE A 103 1.95 -4.29 6.38
C PHE A 103 3.18 -3.88 7.19
N ALA A 104 4.27 -4.64 7.02
CA ALA A 104 5.55 -4.26 7.63
C ALA A 104 6.09 -3.00 6.96
N PHE A 105 6.58 -2.05 7.76
CA PHE A 105 7.33 -0.90 7.26
C PHE A 105 8.56 -1.39 6.49
N GLN A 106 8.85 -0.76 5.36
CA GLN A 106 10.03 -1.04 4.53
C GLN A 106 11.08 0.06 4.70
N GLU A 107 12.22 -0.07 4.02
CA GLU A 107 13.33 0.90 4.07
C GLU A 107 12.86 2.32 3.68
N GLU A 108 11.95 2.42 2.72
CA GLU A 108 11.42 3.70 2.23
C GLU A 108 10.51 4.41 3.26
N ASP A 109 10.06 3.68 4.28
CA ASP A 109 9.16 4.19 5.32
C ASP A 109 9.91 4.69 6.57
N GLU A 110 11.24 4.82 6.54
CA GLU A 110 12.07 5.28 7.67
C GLU A 110 11.50 6.54 8.33
N ALA A 111 11.09 7.53 7.51
CA ALA A 111 10.56 8.80 8.00
C ALA A 111 9.25 8.66 8.81
N LEU A 112 8.54 7.54 8.65
CA LEU A 112 7.30 7.24 9.36
C LEU A 112 7.50 6.24 10.52
N PHE A 113 8.73 5.74 10.73
CA PHE A 113 9.04 4.74 11.75
C PHE A 113 9.61 5.38 13.01
N PHE A 114 8.77 5.51 14.06
CA PHE A 114 9.13 6.16 15.33
C PHE A 114 8.80 5.30 16.56
N GLY A 115 9.40 5.64 17.70
CA GLY A 115 9.19 5.00 19.01
C GLY A 115 9.98 3.71 19.24
N ARG A 116 10.90 3.36 18.33
CA ARG A 116 11.79 2.18 18.43
C ARG A 116 13.26 2.51 18.18
N GLU A 117 13.66 3.75 18.39
CA GLU A 117 15.00 4.27 18.12
C GLU A 117 16.05 3.55 18.98
N ALA A 118 15.82 3.45 20.30
CA ALA A 118 16.75 2.79 21.21
C ALA A 118 16.93 1.29 20.88
N PHE A 119 15.84 0.61 20.50
CA PHE A 119 15.90 -0.79 20.11
C PHE A 119 16.63 -0.98 18.77
N THR A 120 16.42 -0.07 17.83
CA THR A 120 17.12 -0.05 16.54
C THR A 120 18.63 0.14 16.75
N GLN A 121 19.04 1.10 17.58
CA GLN A 121 20.46 1.32 17.89
C GLN A 121 21.13 0.09 18.52
N MET A 122 20.46 -0.56 19.48
CA MET A 122 20.95 -1.81 20.08
C MET A 122 21.10 -2.92 19.04
N LEU A 123 20.09 -3.08 18.17
CA LEU A 123 20.12 -4.08 17.11
C LEU A 123 21.26 -3.82 16.12
N THR A 124 21.49 -2.57 15.73
CA THR A 124 22.62 -2.17 14.88
C THR A 124 23.94 -2.55 15.50
N GLN A 125 24.16 -2.27 16.79
CA GLN A 125 25.39 -2.65 17.49
C GLN A 125 25.60 -4.18 17.48
N PHE A 126 24.55 -4.97 17.64
CA PHE A 126 24.66 -6.42 17.58
C PHE A 126 25.02 -6.94 16.19
N VAL A 127 24.43 -6.37 15.14
CA VAL A 127 24.76 -6.74 13.76
C VAL A 127 26.20 -6.38 13.40
N LEU A 128 26.70 -5.24 13.87
CA LEU A 128 28.08 -4.84 13.66
C LEU A 128 29.08 -5.72 14.41
N ALA A 129 28.70 -6.23 15.59
CA ALA A 129 29.59 -7.01 16.44
C ALA A 129 29.54 -8.53 16.19
N ARG A 130 28.49 -9.05 15.52
CA ARG A 130 28.23 -10.49 15.43
C ARG A 130 27.82 -10.92 14.02
N PRO A 131 28.32 -12.06 13.52
CA PRO A 131 27.97 -12.57 12.19
C PRO A 131 26.51 -13.06 12.09
N LEU A 132 25.84 -13.27 13.22
CA LEU A 132 24.44 -13.69 13.27
C LEU A 132 23.72 -13.01 14.43
N THR A 133 22.59 -12.36 14.12
CA THR A 133 21.70 -11.75 15.11
C THR A 133 20.26 -12.21 14.83
N ALA A 134 19.60 -12.77 15.85
CA ALA A 134 18.23 -13.24 15.76
C ALA A 134 17.26 -12.25 16.42
N VAL A 135 16.16 -11.91 15.73
CA VAL A 135 15.08 -11.05 16.25
C VAL A 135 13.83 -11.90 16.45
N ILE A 136 13.42 -12.09 17.72
CA ILE A 136 12.34 -13.01 18.11
C ILE A 136 11.24 -12.23 18.84
N GLY A 137 9.99 -12.62 18.62
CA GLY A 137 8.83 -12.00 19.26
C GLY A 137 7.50 -12.38 18.60
N PRO A 138 6.36 -12.08 19.25
CA PRO A 138 5.02 -12.45 18.78
C PRO A 138 4.72 -12.00 17.34
N SER A 139 3.80 -12.69 16.65
CA SER A 139 3.33 -12.21 15.34
C SER A 139 2.73 -10.81 15.47
N GLY A 140 2.96 -9.94 14.48
CA GLY A 140 2.48 -8.56 14.52
C GLY A 140 3.25 -7.60 15.44
N SER A 141 4.26 -8.05 16.19
CA SER A 141 5.03 -7.16 17.08
C SER A 141 5.95 -6.14 16.38
N GLY A 142 5.99 -6.14 15.05
CA GLY A 142 6.80 -5.20 14.25
C GLY A 142 8.25 -5.63 14.00
N LYS A 143 8.61 -6.92 14.14
CA LYS A 143 9.98 -7.44 13.88
C LYS A 143 10.50 -7.11 12.49
N SER A 144 9.69 -7.36 11.47
CA SER A 144 10.07 -7.04 10.10
C SER A 144 10.19 -5.53 9.90
N SER A 145 9.28 -4.74 10.51
CA SER A 145 9.31 -3.27 10.45
C SER A 145 10.59 -2.69 11.05
N VAL A 146 11.01 -3.15 12.24
CA VAL A 146 12.27 -2.65 12.84
C VAL A 146 13.48 -3.09 12.02
N VAL A 147 13.47 -4.27 11.41
CA VAL A 147 14.57 -4.69 10.53
C VAL A 147 14.65 -3.81 9.29
N PHE A 148 13.54 -3.61 8.57
CA PHE A 148 13.59 -2.91 7.28
C PHE A 148 13.55 -1.39 7.41
N ALA A 149 12.75 -0.82 8.30
CA ALA A 149 12.60 0.63 8.44
C ALA A 149 13.49 1.24 9.54
N GLY A 150 14.07 0.42 10.40
CA GLY A 150 15.01 0.87 11.44
C GLY A 150 16.45 0.46 11.15
N LEU A 151 16.73 -0.84 11.20
CA LEU A 151 18.08 -1.38 11.12
C LEU A 151 18.73 -1.13 9.75
N VAL A 152 18.02 -1.41 8.66
CA VAL A 152 18.59 -1.27 7.31
C VAL A 152 19.01 0.18 7.02
N PRO A 153 18.16 1.21 7.20
CA PRO A 153 18.58 2.61 7.07
C PRO A 153 19.75 2.97 7.99
N ALA A 154 19.72 2.51 9.25
CA ALA A 154 20.82 2.75 10.18
C ALA A 154 22.14 2.14 9.69
N LEU A 155 22.13 0.94 9.07
CA LEU A 155 23.32 0.34 8.46
C LEU A 155 23.79 1.13 7.23
N ARG A 156 22.87 1.59 6.38
CA ARG A 156 23.21 2.44 5.21
C ARG A 156 23.96 3.71 5.62
N GLN A 157 23.60 4.30 6.76
CA GLN A 157 24.31 5.47 7.30
C GLN A 157 25.73 5.15 7.78
N GLN A 158 26.04 3.88 8.10
CA GLN A 158 27.38 3.44 8.52
C GLN A 158 28.29 3.07 7.33
N GLY A 159 27.76 2.95 6.11
CA GLY A 159 28.54 2.67 4.90
C GLY A 159 27.80 1.79 3.88
N GLU A 160 28.56 1.22 2.95
CA GLU A 160 28.03 0.40 1.86
C GLU A 160 27.72 -1.02 2.33
N TRP A 161 26.50 -1.23 2.83
CA TRP A 161 25.99 -2.55 3.19
C TRP A 161 25.23 -3.20 2.03
N LEU A 162 25.55 -4.45 1.70
CA LEU A 162 24.71 -5.26 0.82
C LEU A 162 23.61 -5.92 1.65
N VAL A 163 22.36 -5.50 1.45
CA VAL A 163 21.19 -6.04 2.17
C VAL A 163 20.40 -6.95 1.23
N LEU A 164 20.37 -8.24 1.55
CA LEU A 164 19.63 -9.25 0.79
C LEU A 164 18.55 -9.89 1.67
N LYS A 165 17.35 -10.03 1.11
CA LYS A 165 16.20 -10.65 1.78
C LYS A 165 15.88 -11.98 1.13
N PHE A 166 15.83 -13.04 1.92
CA PHE A 166 15.38 -14.35 1.46
C PHE A 166 14.62 -15.09 2.54
N ARG A 167 13.90 -16.14 2.14
CA ARG A 167 13.30 -17.11 3.07
C ARG A 167 14.09 -18.42 2.95
N PRO A 168 14.66 -18.94 4.05
CA PRO A 168 15.49 -20.15 3.99
C PRO A 168 14.79 -21.37 3.37
N GLY A 169 13.51 -21.61 3.71
CA GLY A 169 12.75 -22.75 3.19
C GLY A 169 13.43 -24.10 3.46
N GLU A 170 13.16 -25.09 2.62
CA GLU A 170 13.75 -26.44 2.73
C GLU A 170 15.22 -26.50 2.27
N ARG A 171 15.68 -25.51 1.50
CA ARG A 171 17.03 -25.47 0.90
C ARG A 171 17.71 -24.13 1.22
N PRO A 172 18.13 -23.90 2.48
CA PRO A 172 18.58 -22.59 2.97
C PRO A 172 19.77 -22.02 2.21
N PHE A 173 20.80 -22.85 1.94
CA PHE A 173 21.99 -22.43 1.20
C PHE A 173 21.70 -22.13 -0.27
N HIS A 174 20.73 -22.84 -0.87
CA HIS A 174 20.30 -22.55 -2.23
C HIS A 174 19.52 -21.24 -2.30
N ALA A 175 18.63 -20.99 -1.35
CA ALA A 175 17.88 -19.74 -1.27
C ALA A 175 18.82 -18.54 -1.04
N LEU A 176 19.84 -18.69 -0.19
CA LEU A 176 20.88 -17.68 -0.01
C LEU A 176 21.71 -17.48 -1.29
N ALA A 177 22.20 -18.56 -1.91
CA ALA A 177 22.97 -18.47 -3.14
C ALA A 177 22.19 -17.77 -4.27
N SER A 178 20.89 -18.03 -4.40
CA SER A 178 20.06 -17.43 -5.45
C SER A 178 19.89 -15.92 -5.32
N VAL A 179 19.94 -15.38 -4.09
CA VAL A 179 19.87 -13.92 -3.89
C VAL A 179 21.25 -13.28 -3.91
N LEU A 180 22.31 -14.03 -3.60
CA LEU A 180 23.67 -13.50 -3.55
C LEU A 180 24.34 -13.46 -4.93
N LEU A 181 24.11 -14.49 -5.76
CA LEU A 181 24.79 -14.66 -7.04
C LEU A 181 24.66 -13.46 -8.00
N PRO A 182 23.47 -12.84 -8.19
CA PRO A 182 23.34 -11.69 -9.10
C PRO A 182 24.18 -10.48 -8.69
N HIS A 183 24.58 -10.38 -7.42
CA HIS A 183 25.44 -9.31 -6.91
C HIS A 183 26.94 -9.65 -6.99
N LEU A 184 27.29 -10.94 -7.01
CA LEU A 184 28.67 -11.39 -7.16
C LEU A 184 29.11 -11.40 -8.63
N ASP A 185 28.20 -11.79 -9.54
CA ASP A 185 28.46 -11.78 -10.97
C ASP A 185 27.18 -11.37 -11.74
N PRO A 186 27.00 -10.06 -11.99
CA PRO A 186 25.82 -9.54 -12.68
C PRO A 186 25.81 -9.85 -14.18
N THR A 187 26.89 -10.40 -14.74
CA THR A 187 27.02 -10.62 -16.19
C THR A 187 26.50 -11.98 -16.65
N LEU A 188 26.25 -12.90 -15.72
CA LEU A 188 25.79 -14.24 -16.03
C LEU A 188 24.40 -14.25 -16.65
N SER A 189 24.23 -15.08 -17.68
CA SER A 189 22.91 -15.37 -18.24
C SER A 189 22.02 -16.07 -17.22
N VAL A 190 20.70 -15.99 -17.38
CA VAL A 190 19.73 -16.64 -16.48
C VAL A 190 19.98 -18.16 -16.39
N VAL A 191 20.40 -18.79 -17.49
CA VAL A 191 20.67 -20.24 -17.52
C VAL A 191 21.94 -20.56 -16.73
N ASP A 192 22.98 -19.75 -16.89
CA ASP A 192 24.25 -19.94 -16.17
C ASP A 192 24.09 -19.65 -14.68
N GLN A 193 23.28 -18.64 -14.32
CA GLN A 193 22.94 -18.34 -12.93
C GLN A 193 22.34 -19.56 -12.22
N LEU A 194 21.51 -20.35 -12.90
CA LEU A 194 20.89 -21.54 -12.32
C LEU A 194 21.92 -22.63 -11.99
N ALA A 195 22.93 -22.80 -12.85
CA ALA A 195 24.01 -23.75 -12.64
C ALA A 195 24.96 -23.27 -11.52
N GLU A 196 25.34 -21.99 -11.55
CA GLU A 196 26.24 -21.39 -10.57
C GLU A 196 25.60 -21.26 -9.18
N THR A 197 24.28 -21.06 -9.09
CA THR A 197 23.56 -21.06 -7.81
C THR A 197 23.74 -22.38 -7.07
N LYS A 198 23.67 -23.52 -7.78
CA LYS A 198 23.86 -24.84 -7.17
C LYS A 198 25.29 -25.03 -6.66
N LYS A 199 26.29 -24.60 -7.44
CA LYS A 199 27.71 -24.68 -7.05
C LYS A 199 27.99 -23.80 -5.83
N LEU A 200 27.51 -22.55 -5.85
CA LEU A 200 27.65 -21.62 -4.73
C LEU A 200 26.98 -22.15 -3.46
N ALA A 201 25.76 -22.69 -3.58
CA ALA A 201 25.05 -23.30 -2.45
C ALA A 201 25.85 -24.45 -1.82
N ALA A 202 26.46 -25.32 -2.62
CA ALA A 202 27.27 -26.42 -2.11
C ALA A 202 28.52 -25.92 -1.37
N ARG A 203 29.16 -24.85 -1.86
CA ARG A 203 30.30 -24.21 -1.18
C ARG A 203 29.90 -23.59 0.16
N LEU A 204 28.80 -22.84 0.19
CA LEU A 204 28.27 -22.25 1.42
C LEU A 204 27.91 -23.29 2.48
N GLN A 205 27.46 -24.47 2.05
CA GLN A 205 27.15 -25.58 2.97
C GLN A 205 28.40 -26.26 3.53
N ALA A 206 29.51 -26.24 2.79
CA ALA A 206 30.74 -26.93 3.16
C ALA A 206 31.61 -26.17 4.18
N GLY A 207 31.42 -24.84 4.32
CA GLY A 207 32.20 -23.97 5.19
C GLY A 207 33.41 -23.37 4.50
#